data_AF-A0A7S3QJG1-F1
#
_entry.id   AF-A0A7S3QJG1-F1
#
_cell.length_a   1.000
_cell.length_b   1.000
_cell.length_c   1.000
_cell.angle_alpha   90.00
_cell.angle_beta   90.00
_cell.angle_gamma   90.00
#
_symmetry.space_group_name_H-M   'P 1'
#
loop_
_entity.id
_entity.type
_entity.pdbx_description
1 polymer ?
#
loop_
_entity_poly.entity_id
_entity_poly.type
_entity_poly.pdbx_seq_one_letter_code
_entity_poly.pdbx_strand_id
1 'polypeptide(L)'
;MRLIVTTIVSWFLLLSFVRYATAELRVEGADADVHAHADGHAHADDDVENISILHSDEEPSNPDIHTDIIHTDDHTDIRTDTDFEDEVMQETILAGRGHRDEVGERDQWSSSEHLRESSRFDTRQGQAIPPKVQRKLERYRLQCDGCGHKEAVAKINAFVLDAKQEGQRAKQRQEQLRKFKSMVAVPLMSVIMCAILYWVQSRIGFGFIFGGLFISNNSTKTQVMDMEQRRAQIEERRRRAEAKEAEETLKLQIQRDNAPTWIDHEMLEVWTPKQEKQFANSLKMYGGMAPKARYRLIAENVEEKTKQECLMHHKLQQLIAKDQ
;
A
#
# COMPACT_ATOMS: atom_id res chain seq x y z
N MET A 1 -4.62 -49.75 -36.54
CA MET A 1 -3.60 -49.62 -35.48
C MET A 1 -3.11 -48.18 -35.25
N ARG A 2 -2.65 -47.43 -36.27
CA ARG A 2 -2.08 -46.08 -36.06
C ARG A 2 -3.01 -45.10 -35.32
N LEU A 3 -4.31 -45.11 -35.60
CA LEU A 3 -5.30 -44.25 -34.92
C LEU A 3 -5.52 -44.59 -33.43
N ILE A 4 -5.37 -45.86 -33.05
CA ILE A 4 -5.53 -46.29 -31.65
C ILE A 4 -4.29 -45.88 -30.84
N VAL A 5 -3.11 -45.92 -31.46
CA VAL A 5 -1.87 -45.48 -30.81
C VAL A 5 -1.89 -43.96 -30.56
N THR A 6 -2.37 -43.16 -31.51
CA THR A 6 -2.43 -41.70 -31.36
C THR A 6 -3.44 -41.25 -30.29
N THR A 7 -4.58 -41.94 -30.15
CA THR A 7 -5.57 -41.60 -29.12
C THR A 7 -5.06 -41.97 -27.73
N ILE A 8 -4.39 -43.11 -27.57
CA ILE A 8 -3.79 -43.52 -26.29
C ILE A 8 -2.69 -42.54 -25.87
N VAL A 9 -1.78 -42.16 -26.77
CA VAL A 9 -0.70 -41.21 -26.46
C VAL A 9 -1.25 -39.83 -26.09
N SER A 10 -2.28 -39.34 -26.82
CA SER A 10 -2.96 -38.08 -26.49
C SER A 10 -3.61 -38.11 -25.10
N TRP A 11 -4.24 -39.23 -24.73
CA TRP A 11 -4.85 -39.40 -23.41
C TRP A 11 -3.81 -39.40 -22.28
N PHE A 12 -2.66 -40.03 -22.50
CA PHE A 12 -1.55 -40.02 -21.54
C PHE A 12 -0.91 -38.64 -21.36
N LEU A 13 -0.79 -37.85 -22.44
CA LEU A 13 -0.29 -36.47 -22.35
C LEU A 13 -1.26 -35.56 -21.61
N LEU A 14 -2.57 -35.70 -21.85
CA LEU A 14 -3.60 -34.98 -21.10
C LEU A 14 -3.57 -35.32 -19.61
N LEU A 15 -3.47 -36.60 -19.24
CA LEU A 15 -3.37 -37.02 -17.85
C LEU A 15 -2.09 -36.52 -17.17
N SER A 16 -0.98 -36.48 -17.90
CA SER A 16 0.30 -35.97 -17.39
C SER A 16 0.25 -34.46 -17.16
N PHE A 17 -0.38 -33.71 -18.07
CA PHE A 17 -0.57 -32.27 -17.93
C PHE A 17 -1.49 -31.92 -16.75
N VAL A 18 -2.58 -32.68 -16.55
CA VAL A 18 -3.48 -32.50 -15.39
C VAL A 18 -2.74 -32.80 -14.07
N ARG A 19 -1.91 -33.84 -14.03
CA ARG A 19 -1.06 -34.13 -12.85
C ARG A 19 -0.02 -33.05 -12.59
N TYR A 20 0.61 -32.52 -13.63
CA TYR A 20 1.59 -31.44 -13.50
C TYR A 20 0.93 -30.16 -12.97
N ALA A 21 -0.18 -29.73 -13.56
CA ALA A 21 -0.93 -28.54 -13.12
C ALA A 21 -1.46 -28.66 -11.68
N THR A 22 -1.82 -29.86 -11.24
CA THR A 22 -2.26 -30.09 -9.85
C THR A 22 -1.11 -30.15 -8.85
N ALA A 23 0.11 -30.51 -9.27
CA ALA A 23 1.29 -30.48 -8.42
C ALA A 23 1.78 -29.05 -8.17
N GLU A 24 1.75 -28.20 -9.21
CA GLU A 24 2.19 -26.80 -9.14
C GLU A 24 1.29 -25.96 -8.21
N LEU A 25 -0.02 -26.20 -8.24
CA LEU A 25 -0.99 -25.60 -7.30
C LEU A 25 -0.77 -25.98 -5.82
N ARG A 26 -0.04 -27.07 -5.54
CA ARG A 26 0.24 -27.51 -4.16
C ARG A 26 1.49 -26.83 -3.58
N VAL A 27 2.40 -26.36 -4.43
CA VAL A 27 3.63 -25.68 -4.00
C VAL A 27 3.34 -24.22 -3.70
N GLU A 28 2.51 -23.53 -4.49
CA GLU A 28 2.16 -22.11 -4.23
C GLU A 28 1.25 -21.89 -3.01
N GLY A 29 0.60 -22.95 -2.50
CA GLY A 29 -0.21 -22.87 -1.29
C GLY A 29 0.58 -22.88 0.03
N ALA A 30 1.88 -23.22 0.00
CA ALA A 30 2.71 -23.30 1.20
C ALA A 30 3.44 -21.99 1.54
N ASP A 31 3.65 -21.10 0.56
CA ASP A 31 4.44 -19.87 0.75
C ASP A 31 3.59 -18.59 0.82
N ALA A 32 2.26 -18.70 0.65
CA ALA A 32 1.36 -17.55 0.62
C ALA A 32 0.97 -16.99 2.02
N ASP A 33 1.40 -17.62 3.12
CA ASP A 33 1.03 -17.20 4.49
C ASP A 33 1.95 -16.12 5.10
N VAL A 34 2.99 -15.65 4.41
CA VAL A 34 3.99 -14.74 5.02
C VAL A 34 3.94 -13.28 4.55
N HIS A 35 3.30 -12.91 3.43
CA HIS A 35 3.45 -11.56 2.86
C HIS A 35 2.19 -10.70 2.66
N ALA A 36 1.02 -11.12 3.12
CA ALA A 36 -0.20 -10.32 2.95
C ALA A 36 -0.46 -9.34 4.12
N HIS A 37 0.45 -8.38 4.37
CA HIS A 37 0.15 -7.26 5.27
C HIS A 37 0.91 -5.97 4.93
N ALA A 38 0.60 -5.38 3.78
CA ALA A 38 0.68 -3.93 3.60
C ALA A 38 -0.31 -3.50 2.52
N ASP A 39 -0.79 -2.27 2.65
CA ASP A 39 -1.53 -1.49 1.66
C ASP A 39 -3.07 -1.54 1.72
N GLY A 40 -3.63 -0.35 1.97
CA GLY A 40 -5.03 -0.04 1.71
C GLY A 40 -5.72 0.83 2.77
N HIS A 41 -5.15 1.98 3.14
CA HIS A 41 -5.91 3.07 3.74
C HIS A 41 -5.84 4.32 2.87
N ALA A 42 -6.82 4.41 1.95
CA ALA A 42 -7.19 5.66 1.30
C ALA A 42 -8.14 6.40 2.25
N HIS A 43 -7.69 7.55 2.76
CA HIS A 43 -8.53 8.50 3.46
C HIS A 43 -9.04 9.52 2.45
N ALA A 44 -10.36 9.71 2.45
CA ALA A 44 -11.04 10.80 1.79
C ALA A 44 -11.15 12.01 2.73
N ASP A 45 -11.14 13.18 2.08
CA ASP A 45 -11.58 14.52 2.51
C ASP A 45 -10.65 15.31 3.44
N ASP A 46 -10.14 16.45 2.97
CA ASP A 46 -10.69 17.77 3.35
C ASP A 46 -10.00 18.95 2.64
N ASP A 47 -10.83 19.97 2.41
CA ASP A 47 -10.55 21.27 1.81
C ASP A 47 -9.45 22.05 2.56
N VAL A 48 -8.43 22.52 1.85
CA VAL A 48 -7.45 23.47 2.38
C VAL A 48 -7.65 24.83 1.71
N GLU A 49 -7.98 25.80 2.55
CA GLU A 49 -8.15 27.20 2.24
C GLU A 49 -6.85 27.83 1.71
N ASN A 50 -7.07 28.64 0.69
CA ASN A 50 -6.14 29.52 0.00
C ASN A 50 -5.48 30.52 0.96
N ILE A 51 -4.18 30.36 1.24
CA ILE A 51 -3.34 31.39 1.89
C ILE A 51 -2.30 31.85 0.87
N SER A 52 -2.56 33.02 0.30
CA SER A 52 -1.63 33.80 -0.51
C SER A 52 -0.52 34.38 0.39
N ILE A 53 0.72 33.92 0.20
CA ILE A 53 1.92 34.53 0.80
C ILE A 53 2.82 35.06 -0.33
N LEU A 54 3.23 36.31 -0.12
CA LEU A 54 3.95 37.18 -1.02
C LEU A 54 5.29 36.61 -1.51
N HIS A 55 5.52 36.84 -2.81
CA HIS A 55 6.84 36.94 -3.43
C HIS A 55 7.71 37.98 -2.70
N SER A 56 8.95 37.61 -2.41
CA SER A 56 10.05 38.56 -2.26
C SER A 56 11.31 37.90 -2.82
N ASP A 57 11.93 38.63 -3.74
CA ASP A 57 13.14 38.31 -4.48
C ASP A 57 14.35 38.22 -3.55
N GLU A 58 15.29 37.29 -3.83
CA GLU A 58 16.73 37.54 -3.67
C GLU A 58 17.55 36.38 -4.29
N GLU A 59 18.22 36.68 -5.42
CA GLU A 59 19.41 35.96 -5.90
C GLU A 59 20.57 36.16 -4.91
N PRO A 60 21.50 35.19 -4.80
CA PRO A 60 22.82 35.47 -5.41
C PRO A 60 23.58 34.27 -6.00
N SER A 61 24.12 34.50 -7.20
CA SER A 61 25.48 34.20 -7.72
C SER A 61 26.39 33.10 -7.09
N ASN A 62 26.74 32.10 -7.93
CA ASN A 62 28.08 31.51 -8.29
C ASN A 62 29.07 31.07 -7.18
N PRO A 63 29.98 30.06 -7.34
CA PRO A 63 30.63 29.65 -8.60
C PRO A 63 30.95 28.16 -8.84
N ASP A 64 31.39 27.92 -10.09
CA ASP A 64 31.94 26.70 -10.68
C ASP A 64 32.88 25.88 -9.76
N ILE A 65 32.60 24.58 -9.63
CA ILE A 65 33.52 23.60 -9.05
C ILE A 65 33.81 22.50 -10.08
N HIS A 66 35.06 22.52 -10.53
CA HIS A 66 35.73 21.51 -11.35
C HIS A 66 35.79 20.19 -10.57
N THR A 67 35.19 19.11 -11.09
CA THR A 67 35.34 17.76 -10.55
C THR A 67 36.13 16.91 -11.54
N ASP A 68 37.40 16.67 -11.20
CA ASP A 68 38.21 15.63 -11.83
C ASP A 68 37.75 14.26 -11.30
N ILE A 69 37.18 13.46 -12.19
CA ILE A 69 36.75 12.09 -11.90
C ILE A 69 37.97 11.17 -11.96
N ILE A 70 38.52 10.85 -10.80
CA ILE A 70 39.42 9.70 -10.63
C ILE A 70 38.54 8.47 -10.42
N HIS A 71 38.44 7.64 -11.45
CA HIS A 71 37.74 6.35 -11.41
C HIS A 71 38.68 5.30 -10.83
N THR A 72 38.47 4.94 -9.57
CA THR A 72 39.06 3.74 -8.96
C THR A 72 37.94 2.73 -8.73
N ASP A 73 37.93 1.70 -9.56
CA ASP A 73 37.09 0.52 -9.40
C ASP A 73 37.56 -0.28 -8.18
N ASP A 74 36.95 -0.05 -7.03
CA ASP A 74 37.06 -0.93 -5.87
C ASP A 74 35.65 -1.39 -5.44
N HIS A 75 35.43 -2.70 -5.53
CA HIS A 75 34.17 -3.39 -5.28
C HIS A 75 33.95 -3.52 -3.75
N THR A 76 33.80 -2.39 -3.05
CA THR A 76 33.23 -2.40 -1.70
C THR A 76 31.71 -2.49 -1.81
N ASP A 77 31.10 -3.38 -1.03
CA ASP A 77 29.65 -3.41 -0.78
C ASP A 77 29.19 -2.02 -0.28
N ILE A 78 28.80 -1.15 -1.22
CA ILE A 78 28.13 0.11 -0.93
C ILE A 78 26.72 -0.29 -0.48
N ARG A 79 26.54 -0.51 0.83
CA ARG A 79 25.22 -0.36 1.45
C ARG A 79 24.74 1.03 1.04
N THR A 80 23.76 1.09 0.16
CA THR A 80 23.23 2.36 -0.33
C THR A 80 22.65 3.13 0.85
N ASP A 81 22.78 4.45 0.86
CA ASP A 81 22.30 5.29 1.97
C ASP A 81 20.82 5.02 2.32
N THR A 82 20.04 4.60 1.33
CA THR A 82 18.65 4.12 1.46
C THR A 82 18.48 2.97 2.46
N ASP A 83 19.38 1.99 2.47
CA ASP A 83 19.28 0.81 3.34
C ASP A 83 19.54 1.17 4.81
N PHE A 84 20.37 2.20 5.03
CA PHE A 84 20.65 2.72 6.37
C PHE A 84 19.53 3.64 6.86
N GLU A 85 18.97 4.47 5.98
CA GLU A 85 17.78 5.28 6.28
C GLU A 85 16.60 4.42 6.71
N ASP A 86 16.35 3.32 6.00
CA ASP A 86 15.30 2.36 6.34
C ASP A 86 15.55 1.69 7.70
N GLU A 87 16.80 1.35 8.02
CA GLU A 87 17.17 0.75 9.31
C GLU A 87 16.98 1.74 10.48
N VAL A 88 17.37 3.02 10.30
CA VAL A 88 17.19 4.08 11.31
C VAL A 88 15.72 4.44 11.50
N MET A 89 14.96 4.55 10.39
CA MET A 89 13.53 4.80 10.43
C MET A 89 12.81 3.63 11.12
N GLN A 90 13.18 2.38 10.82
CA GLN A 90 12.63 1.20 11.47
C GLN A 90 12.97 1.18 12.97
N GLU A 91 14.21 1.47 13.37
CA GLU A 91 14.61 1.55 14.78
C GLU A 91 13.85 2.67 15.52
N THR A 92 13.65 3.82 14.88
CA THR A 92 12.91 4.97 15.44
C THR A 92 11.42 4.64 15.60
N ILE A 93 10.82 4.00 14.58
CA ILE A 93 9.45 3.48 14.63
C ILE A 93 9.32 2.46 15.77
N LEU A 94 10.26 1.52 15.90
CA LEU A 94 10.24 0.50 16.96
C LEU A 94 10.48 1.12 18.35
N ALA A 95 11.31 2.15 18.46
CA ALA A 95 11.58 2.87 19.70
C ALA A 95 10.39 3.74 20.15
N GLY A 96 9.57 4.22 19.21
CA GLY A 96 8.30 4.91 19.45
C GLY A 96 7.12 3.96 19.68
N ARG A 97 7.09 2.79 19.03
CA ARG A 97 6.00 1.79 19.12
C ARG A 97 6.16 0.78 20.27
N GLY A 98 7.38 0.57 20.78
CA GLY A 98 7.71 -0.60 21.60
C GLY A 98 6.94 -0.78 22.91
N HIS A 99 6.42 0.27 23.54
CA HIS A 99 5.57 0.10 24.74
C HIS A 99 4.09 -0.16 24.42
N ARG A 100 3.68 0.08 23.17
CA ARG A 100 2.31 -0.01 22.67
C ARG A 100 2.01 -1.36 22.03
N ASP A 101 3.02 -1.94 21.37
CA ASP A 101 2.89 -3.22 20.65
C ASP A 101 3.20 -4.45 21.54
N GLU A 102 4.05 -4.33 22.57
CA GLU A 102 4.31 -5.44 23.54
C GLU A 102 3.07 -5.83 24.36
N VAL A 103 2.11 -4.90 24.52
CA VAL A 103 0.83 -5.13 25.20
C VAL A 103 -0.26 -5.64 24.22
N GLY A 104 0.00 -5.63 22.91
CA GLY A 104 -1.00 -5.99 21.90
C GLY A 104 -2.17 -5.01 21.81
N GLU A 105 -2.07 -3.83 22.42
CA GLU A 105 -3.11 -2.79 22.39
C GLU A 105 -2.84 -1.82 21.24
N ARG A 106 -2.99 -2.33 20.02
CA ARG A 106 -3.05 -1.51 18.80
C ARG A 106 -4.44 -0.89 18.61
N ASP A 107 -5.03 -0.38 19.68
CA ASP A 107 -6.36 0.20 19.61
C ASP A 107 -6.45 1.36 20.62
N GLN A 108 -6.29 2.57 20.11
CA GLN A 108 -6.80 3.77 20.78
C GLN A 108 -8.35 3.75 20.94
N TRP A 109 -9.00 2.63 20.59
CA TRP A 109 -10.44 2.43 20.55
C TRP A 109 -10.93 1.25 21.43
N SER A 110 -10.03 0.45 22.01
CA SER A 110 -10.40 -0.75 22.79
C SER A 110 -10.15 -0.61 24.30
N SER A 111 -9.60 0.51 24.75
CA SER A 111 -9.50 0.83 26.19
C SER A 111 -10.92 0.90 26.80
N SER A 112 -11.37 -0.25 27.31
CA SER A 112 -12.57 -0.39 28.13
C SER A 112 -12.27 -0.14 29.61
N GLU A 113 -11.02 0.12 29.96
CA GLU A 113 -10.60 0.39 31.34
C GLU A 113 -11.21 1.69 31.87
N HIS A 114 -11.37 2.69 31.01
CA HIS A 114 -12.09 3.93 31.33
C HIS A 114 -13.62 3.74 31.35
N LEU A 115 -14.13 2.63 30.79
CA LEU A 115 -15.55 2.27 30.67
C LEU A 115 -16.02 1.29 31.76
N ARG A 116 -15.14 0.84 32.66
CA ARG A 116 -15.49 -0.01 33.80
C ARG A 116 -16.33 0.77 34.81
N GLU A 117 -17.30 0.09 35.41
CA GLU A 117 -18.25 0.65 36.39
C GLU A 117 -17.57 1.25 37.64
N SER A 118 -16.32 0.85 37.91
CA SER A 118 -15.47 1.36 38.99
C SER A 118 -14.63 2.60 38.63
N SER A 119 -14.63 3.03 37.36
CA SER A 119 -13.93 4.23 36.90
C SER A 119 -14.69 5.49 37.32
N ARG A 120 -14.12 6.26 38.25
CA ARG A 120 -14.68 7.52 38.79
C ARG A 120 -14.74 8.69 37.78
N PHE A 121 -14.57 8.44 36.48
CA PHE A 121 -14.33 9.49 35.48
C PHE A 121 -15.27 9.50 34.27
N ASP A 122 -16.49 8.97 34.42
CA ASP A 122 -17.55 9.20 33.43
C ASP A 122 -18.68 10.05 34.02
N THR A 123 -18.45 11.36 34.14
CA THR A 123 -19.48 12.36 34.49
C THR A 123 -20.60 12.46 33.44
N ARG A 124 -20.57 11.65 32.37
CA ARG A 124 -21.53 11.68 31.26
C ARG A 124 -22.52 10.52 31.25
N GLN A 125 -22.50 9.63 32.25
CA GLN A 125 -23.59 8.66 32.44
C GLN A 125 -24.92 9.42 32.68
N GLY A 126 -25.76 9.48 31.65
CA GLY A 126 -27.04 10.20 31.65
C GLY A 126 -27.08 11.50 30.84
N GLN A 127 -25.96 11.95 30.23
CA GLN A 127 -26.01 13.06 29.28
C GLN A 127 -26.62 12.62 27.95
N ALA A 128 -27.45 13.50 27.38
CA ALA A 128 -27.98 13.36 26.04
C ALA A 128 -26.85 13.11 25.02
N ILE A 129 -27.15 12.32 23.99
CA ILE A 129 -26.20 11.93 22.94
C ILE A 129 -25.62 13.21 22.29
N PRO A 130 -24.28 13.33 22.17
CA PRO A 130 -23.67 14.45 21.47
C PRO A 130 -24.13 14.53 20.01
N PRO A 131 -24.34 15.73 19.44
CA PRO A 131 -24.88 15.89 18.09
C PRO A 131 -24.02 15.21 17.00
N LYS A 132 -22.71 15.08 17.24
CA LYS A 132 -21.79 14.36 16.34
C LYS A 132 -22.12 12.86 16.25
N VAL A 133 -22.49 12.23 17.35
CA VAL A 133 -22.88 10.80 17.39
C VAL A 133 -24.26 10.61 16.79
N GLN A 134 -25.19 11.53 17.06
CA GLN A 134 -26.53 11.51 16.46
C GLN A 134 -26.48 11.58 14.93
N ARG A 135 -25.68 12.49 14.37
CA ARG A 135 -25.44 12.57 12.92
C ARG A 135 -24.87 11.27 12.34
N LYS A 136 -24.01 10.56 13.08
CA LYS A 136 -23.48 9.26 12.65
C LYS A 136 -24.55 8.17 12.67
N LEU A 137 -25.38 8.12 13.70
CA LEU A 137 -26.53 7.20 13.75
C LEU A 137 -27.48 7.43 12.58
N GLU A 138 -27.83 8.70 12.29
CA GLU A 138 -28.69 9.06 11.16
C GLU A 138 -28.05 8.68 9.81
N ARG A 139 -26.76 8.97 9.61
CA ARG A 139 -26.02 8.61 8.39
C ARG A 139 -26.05 7.11 8.13
N TYR A 140 -25.88 6.29 9.19
CA TYR A 140 -25.94 4.84 9.10
C TYR A 140 -27.36 4.28 9.19
N ARG A 141 -28.38 5.14 9.32
CA ARG A 141 -29.79 4.76 9.52
C ARG A 141 -30.00 3.81 10.70
N LEU A 142 -29.18 3.95 11.74
CA LEU A 142 -29.26 3.16 12.97
C LEU A 142 -30.22 3.84 13.94
N GLN A 143 -31.34 3.18 14.26
CA GLN A 143 -32.28 3.66 15.28
C GLN A 143 -31.77 3.30 16.68
N CYS A 144 -31.82 4.26 17.61
CA CYS A 144 -31.28 4.13 18.96
C CYS A 144 -32.14 4.96 19.92
N ASP A 145 -33.35 4.48 20.18
CA ASP A 145 -34.33 5.20 20.98
C ASP A 145 -34.02 5.03 22.47
N GLY A 146 -33.86 6.16 23.18
CA GLY A 146 -33.58 6.17 24.63
C GLY A 146 -32.19 5.67 25.02
N CYS A 147 -31.28 5.48 24.06
CA CYS A 147 -29.96 4.93 24.35
C CYS A 147 -29.00 5.97 24.91
N GLY A 148 -28.12 5.54 25.82
CA GLY A 148 -27.04 6.38 26.33
C GLY A 148 -25.95 6.63 25.28
N HIS A 149 -25.10 7.64 25.50
CA HIS A 149 -23.96 7.92 24.61
C HIS A 149 -23.08 6.67 24.35
N LYS A 150 -22.79 5.90 25.41
CA LYS A 150 -22.00 4.66 25.33
C LYS A 150 -22.64 3.59 24.45
N GLU A 151 -23.95 3.40 24.60
CA GLU A 151 -24.71 2.44 23.80
C GLU A 151 -24.81 2.85 22.33
N ALA A 152 -25.03 4.15 22.07
CA ALA A 152 -25.03 4.70 20.71
C ALA A 152 -23.69 4.48 20.00
N VAL A 153 -22.57 4.76 20.68
CA VAL A 153 -21.23 4.54 20.12
C VAL A 153 -20.95 3.06 19.91
N ALA A 154 -21.32 2.20 20.87
CA ALA A 154 -21.18 0.75 20.73
C ALA A 154 -21.94 0.21 19.51
N LYS A 155 -23.17 0.70 19.27
CA LYS A 155 -23.99 0.32 18.13
C LYS A 155 -23.40 0.76 16.79
N ILE A 156 -22.84 1.97 16.73
CA ILE A 156 -22.12 2.45 15.54
C ILE A 156 -20.89 1.57 15.28
N ASN A 157 -20.09 1.27 16.30
CA ASN A 157 -18.87 0.49 16.13
C ASN A 157 -19.17 -0.94 15.68
N ALA A 158 -20.20 -1.57 16.25
CA ALA A 158 -20.67 -2.89 15.80
C ALA A 158 -21.07 -2.86 14.33
N PHE A 159 -21.85 -1.86 13.90
CA PHE A 159 -22.24 -1.72 12.49
C PHE A 159 -21.04 -1.51 11.55
N VAL A 160 -20.07 -0.69 11.94
CA VAL A 160 -18.86 -0.44 11.11
C VAL A 160 -18.01 -1.71 11.00
N LEU A 161 -17.88 -2.48 12.08
CA LEU A 161 -17.18 -3.75 12.08
C LEU A 161 -17.86 -4.78 11.17
N ASP A 162 -19.18 -4.92 11.28
CA ASP A 162 -19.96 -5.82 10.43
C ASP A 162 -19.86 -5.42 8.96
N ALA A 163 -20.02 -4.13 8.63
CA ALA A 163 -19.88 -3.63 7.27
C ALA A 163 -18.48 -3.88 6.68
N LYS A 164 -17.43 -3.73 7.51
CA LYS A 164 -16.05 -4.04 7.11
C LYS A 164 -15.87 -5.53 6.83
N GLN A 165 -16.41 -6.39 7.69
CA GLN A 165 -16.35 -7.85 7.49
C GLN A 165 -17.13 -8.29 6.25
N GLU A 166 -18.31 -7.71 5.99
CA GLU A 166 -19.07 -7.96 4.77
C GLU A 166 -18.31 -7.54 3.52
N GLY A 167 -17.68 -6.36 3.54
CA GLY A 167 -16.82 -5.88 2.46
C GLY A 167 -15.64 -6.83 2.19
N GLN A 168 -14.99 -7.34 3.24
CA GLN A 168 -13.91 -8.31 3.12
C GLN A 168 -14.40 -9.65 2.55
N ARG A 169 -15.54 -10.18 3.04
CA ARG A 169 -16.15 -11.41 2.51
C ARG A 169 -16.55 -11.25 1.05
N ALA A 170 -17.04 -10.08 0.64
CA ALA A 170 -17.38 -9.78 -0.74
C ALA A 170 -16.14 -9.75 -1.64
N LYS A 171 -15.04 -9.13 -1.19
CA LYS A 171 -13.74 -9.15 -1.89
C LYS A 171 -13.22 -10.58 -2.05
N GLN A 172 -13.22 -11.36 -0.99
CA GLN A 172 -12.82 -12.78 -1.03
C GLN A 172 -13.68 -13.58 -2.02
N ARG A 173 -15.01 -13.37 -2.05
CA ARG A 173 -15.89 -13.99 -3.05
C ARG A 173 -15.55 -13.56 -4.47
N GLN A 174 -15.25 -12.29 -4.70
CA GLN A 174 -14.86 -11.80 -6.02
C GLN A 174 -13.52 -12.39 -6.47
N GLU A 175 -12.54 -12.50 -5.57
CA GLU A 175 -11.26 -13.16 -5.85
C GLU A 175 -11.44 -14.64 -6.13
N GLN A 176 -12.26 -15.34 -5.35
CA GLN A 176 -12.60 -16.74 -5.61
C GLN A 176 -13.29 -16.91 -6.96
N LEU A 177 -14.23 -16.05 -7.31
CA LEU A 177 -14.88 -16.07 -8.63
C LEU A 177 -13.91 -15.73 -9.75
N ARG A 178 -12.95 -14.83 -9.54
CA ARG A 178 -11.90 -14.50 -10.52
C ARG A 178 -10.99 -15.70 -10.77
N LYS A 179 -10.53 -16.36 -9.69
CA LYS A 179 -9.74 -17.61 -9.76
C LYS A 179 -10.53 -18.75 -10.39
N PHE A 180 -11.81 -18.91 -10.06
CA PHE A 180 -12.66 -19.95 -10.66
C PHE A 180 -12.93 -19.67 -12.14
N LYS A 181 -13.19 -18.42 -12.52
CA LYS A 181 -13.36 -18.02 -13.92
C LYS A 181 -12.08 -18.26 -14.72
N SER A 182 -10.90 -17.92 -14.21
CA SER A 182 -9.64 -18.23 -14.91
C SER A 182 -9.39 -19.73 -15.01
N MET A 183 -9.66 -20.49 -13.94
CA MET A 183 -9.43 -21.93 -13.91
C MET A 183 -10.36 -22.71 -14.88
N VAL A 184 -11.63 -22.29 -15.03
CA VAL A 184 -12.60 -22.99 -15.90
C VAL A 184 -12.62 -22.42 -17.32
N ALA A 185 -12.52 -21.10 -17.50
CA ALA A 185 -12.66 -20.49 -18.83
C ALA A 185 -11.46 -20.78 -19.74
N VAL A 186 -10.24 -20.78 -19.20
CA VAL A 186 -9.02 -21.01 -19.98
C VAL A 186 -8.99 -22.41 -20.64
N PRO A 187 -9.19 -23.53 -19.92
CA PRO A 187 -9.18 -24.85 -20.55
C PRO A 187 -10.37 -25.03 -21.51
N LEU A 188 -11.54 -24.48 -21.18
CA LEU A 188 -12.72 -24.61 -22.02
C LEU A 188 -12.57 -23.84 -23.35
N MET A 189 -11.99 -22.65 -23.32
CA MET A 189 -11.63 -21.90 -24.54
C MET A 189 -10.55 -22.60 -25.35
N SER A 190 -9.56 -23.22 -24.69
CA SER A 190 -8.52 -24.02 -25.37
C SER A 190 -9.12 -25.22 -26.11
N VAL A 191 -10.04 -25.96 -25.49
CA VAL A 191 -10.73 -27.09 -26.14
C VAL A 191 -11.59 -26.63 -27.31
N ILE A 192 -12.34 -25.54 -27.16
CA ILE A 192 -13.14 -24.96 -28.25
C ILE A 192 -12.23 -24.53 -29.41
N MET A 193 -11.11 -23.85 -29.12
CA MET A 193 -10.15 -23.43 -30.13
C MET A 193 -9.55 -24.64 -30.86
N CYS A 194 -9.15 -25.69 -30.15
CA CYS A 194 -8.66 -26.93 -30.75
C CYS A 194 -9.72 -27.61 -31.63
N ALA A 195 -10.98 -27.63 -31.20
CA ALA A 195 -12.08 -28.19 -31.98
C ALA A 195 -12.35 -27.40 -33.27
N ILE A 196 -12.28 -26.06 -33.20
CA ILE A 196 -12.41 -25.19 -34.39
C ILE A 196 -11.25 -25.45 -35.35
N LEU A 197 -10.01 -25.48 -34.86
CA LEU A 197 -8.83 -25.75 -35.69
C LEU A 197 -8.93 -27.13 -36.36
N TYR A 198 -9.35 -28.16 -35.61
CA TYR A 198 -9.56 -29.50 -36.13
C TYR A 198 -10.66 -29.53 -37.21
N TRP A 199 -11.78 -28.83 -36.97
CA TRP A 199 -12.87 -28.74 -37.94
C TRP A 199 -12.44 -28.05 -39.23
N VAL A 200 -11.69 -26.94 -39.13
CA VAL A 200 -11.11 -26.22 -40.27
C VAL A 200 -10.13 -27.12 -41.03
N GLN A 201 -9.24 -27.83 -40.34
CA GLN A 201 -8.27 -28.74 -40.94
C GLN A 201 -8.93 -29.95 -41.63
N SER A 202 -10.06 -30.43 -41.09
CA SER A 202 -10.81 -31.57 -41.63
C SER A 202 -11.66 -31.19 -42.86
N ARG A 203 -12.22 -29.98 -42.88
CA ARG A 203 -13.02 -29.46 -44.02
C ARG A 203 -12.15 -28.96 -45.18
N ILE A 204 -11.01 -28.36 -44.88
CA ILE A 204 -10.07 -27.82 -45.85
C ILE A 204 -8.92 -28.82 -45.94
N GLY A 205 -9.13 -29.93 -46.65
CA GLY A 205 -8.12 -31.00 -46.74
C GLY A 205 -6.76 -30.43 -47.15
N PHE A 206 -5.79 -30.45 -46.23
CA PHE A 206 -4.33 -30.30 -46.32
C PHE A 206 -3.68 -29.50 -47.48
N GLY A 207 -4.39 -28.60 -48.16
CA GLY A 207 -3.98 -27.99 -49.43
C GLY A 207 -4.27 -26.50 -49.56
N PHE A 208 -4.60 -25.81 -48.47
CA PHE A 208 -4.84 -24.37 -48.45
C PHE A 208 -4.30 -23.73 -47.17
N ILE A 209 -2.99 -23.90 -46.92
CA ILE A 209 -2.24 -23.00 -46.03
C ILE A 209 -1.54 -22.02 -46.99
N PHE A 210 -1.85 -20.73 -46.88
CA PHE A 210 -1.51 -19.61 -47.79
C PHE A 210 -2.56 -19.27 -48.86
N GLY A 211 -3.74 -18.85 -48.42
CA GLY A 211 -4.71 -18.16 -49.28
C GLY A 211 -5.75 -17.46 -48.44
N GLY A 212 -5.58 -16.15 -48.26
CA GLY A 212 -6.37 -15.33 -47.34
C GLY A 212 -7.88 -15.46 -47.53
N LEU A 213 -8.60 -15.50 -46.41
CA LEU A 213 -10.04 -15.32 -46.41
C LEU A 213 -10.37 -13.94 -45.85
N PHE A 214 -10.53 -12.99 -46.77
CA PHE A 214 -11.32 -11.79 -46.54
C PHE A 214 -12.78 -12.20 -46.38
N ILE A 215 -13.29 -12.18 -45.15
CA ILE A 215 -14.74 -12.27 -44.92
C ILE A 215 -15.29 -10.85 -45.06
N SER A 216 -15.76 -10.53 -46.26
CA SER A 216 -16.62 -9.38 -46.52
C SER A 216 -18.05 -9.76 -46.15
N ASN A 217 -18.58 -9.18 -45.08
CA ASN A 217 -19.99 -9.26 -44.74
C ASN A 217 -20.60 -7.87 -44.84
N ASN A 218 -21.20 -7.59 -46.00
CA ASN A 218 -21.93 -6.37 -46.30
C ASN A 218 -23.42 -6.70 -46.13
N SER A 219 -24.05 -6.31 -45.01
CA SER A 219 -25.50 -6.00 -44.93
C SER A 219 -25.98 -5.84 -43.48
N THR A 220 -25.59 -4.76 -42.80
CA THR A 220 -26.32 -4.17 -41.65
C THR A 220 -25.87 -2.72 -41.46
N LYS A 221 -25.97 -1.86 -42.48
CA LYS A 221 -25.26 -0.57 -42.49
C LYS A 221 -26.00 0.61 -41.83
N THR A 222 -27.23 0.44 -41.36
CA THR A 222 -28.05 1.57 -40.87
C THR A 222 -28.36 1.56 -39.37
N GLN A 223 -28.22 0.43 -38.67
CA GLN A 223 -28.29 0.38 -37.19
C GLN A 223 -26.92 0.28 -36.50
N VAL A 224 -25.87 -0.07 -37.26
CA VAL A 224 -24.51 -0.22 -36.74
C VAL A 224 -23.79 1.14 -36.57
N MET A 225 -24.16 2.15 -37.34
CA MET A 225 -23.54 3.50 -37.27
C MET A 225 -23.74 4.18 -35.89
N ASP A 226 -24.89 4.00 -35.24
CA ASP A 226 -25.14 4.54 -33.87
C ASP A 226 -24.39 3.75 -32.78
N MET A 227 -24.24 2.43 -32.97
CA MET A 227 -23.46 1.58 -32.06
C MET A 227 -21.95 1.79 -32.19
N GLU A 228 -21.44 2.03 -33.40
CA GLU A 228 -20.02 2.36 -33.63
C GLU A 228 -19.65 3.71 -33.05
N GLN A 229 -20.51 4.72 -33.19
CA GLN A 229 -20.29 6.03 -32.54
C GLN A 229 -20.29 5.91 -31.01
N ARG A 230 -21.21 5.12 -30.43
CA ARG A 230 -21.19 4.84 -28.98
C ARG A 230 -19.93 4.10 -28.55
N ARG A 231 -19.46 3.12 -29.33
CA ARG A 231 -18.20 2.39 -29.04
C ARG A 231 -17.00 3.33 -29.10
N ALA A 232 -16.91 4.19 -30.11
CA ALA A 232 -15.84 5.18 -30.23
C ALA A 232 -15.84 6.16 -29.05
N GLN A 233 -17.01 6.65 -28.63
CA GLN A 233 -17.11 7.52 -27.45
C GLN A 233 -16.73 6.81 -26.14
N ILE A 234 -17.07 5.52 -25.99
CA ILE A 234 -16.68 4.73 -24.82
C ILE A 234 -15.16 4.52 -24.80
N GLU A 235 -14.56 4.21 -25.95
CA GLU A 235 -13.12 4.01 -26.08
C GLU A 235 -12.35 5.32 -25.81
N GLU A 236 -12.85 6.45 -26.32
CA GLU A 236 -12.26 7.75 -26.05
C GLU A 236 -12.35 8.12 -24.55
N ARG A 237 -13.48 7.81 -23.88
CA ARG A 237 -13.60 7.99 -22.42
C ARG A 237 -12.63 7.10 -21.65
N ARG A 238 -12.39 5.87 -22.09
CA ARG A 238 -11.42 4.96 -21.45
C ARG A 238 -10.00 5.50 -21.59
N ARG A 239 -9.60 5.93 -22.78
CA ARG A 239 -8.27 6.54 -22.99
C ARG A 239 -8.06 7.78 -22.14
N ARG A 240 -9.09 8.62 -21.97
CA ARG A 240 -9.01 9.78 -21.07
C ARG A 240 -8.95 9.39 -19.59
N ALA A 241 -9.61 8.32 -19.17
CA ALA A 241 -9.53 7.83 -17.80
C ALA A 241 -8.15 7.22 -17.50
N GLU A 242 -7.63 6.40 -18.41
CA GLU A 242 -6.29 5.81 -18.32
C GLU A 242 -5.20 6.90 -18.30
N ALA A 243 -5.33 7.94 -19.13
CA ALA A 243 -4.39 9.07 -19.12
C ALA A 243 -4.42 9.84 -17.79
N LYS A 244 -5.59 10.02 -17.18
CA LYS A 244 -5.71 10.66 -15.86
C LYS A 244 -5.12 9.82 -14.74
N GLU A 245 -5.37 8.50 -14.76
CA GLU A 245 -4.80 7.57 -13.78
C GLU A 245 -3.27 7.51 -13.91
N ALA A 246 -2.73 7.53 -15.14
CA ALA A 246 -1.30 7.63 -15.38
C ALA A 246 -0.71 8.96 -14.90
N GLU A 247 -1.42 10.08 -15.07
CA GLU A 247 -0.99 11.39 -14.58
C GLU A 247 -1.03 11.45 -13.04
N GLU A 248 -2.06 10.91 -12.40
CA GLU A 248 -2.19 10.84 -10.95
C GLU A 248 -1.10 9.95 -10.33
N THR A 249 -0.82 8.80 -10.92
CA THR A 249 0.26 7.90 -10.47
C THR A 249 1.64 8.55 -10.62
N LEU A 250 1.89 9.25 -11.74
CA LEU A 250 3.12 10.02 -11.92
C LEU A 250 3.26 11.14 -10.88
N LYS A 251 2.17 11.88 -10.60
CA LYS A 251 2.18 12.92 -9.54
C LYS A 251 2.48 12.34 -8.17
N LEU A 252 1.88 11.20 -7.83
CA LEU A 252 2.16 10.50 -6.57
C LEU A 252 3.60 10.02 -6.50
N GLN A 253 4.16 9.55 -7.62
CA GLN A 253 5.55 9.12 -7.68
C GLN A 253 6.51 10.31 -7.51
N ILE A 254 6.30 11.41 -8.24
CA ILE A 254 7.08 12.65 -8.08
C ILE A 254 6.97 13.19 -6.65
N GLN A 255 5.79 13.15 -6.04
CA GLN A 255 5.60 13.58 -4.66
C GLN A 255 6.33 12.67 -3.66
N ARG A 256 6.42 11.37 -3.95
CA ARG A 256 7.17 10.41 -3.15
C ARG A 256 8.68 10.61 -3.30
N ASP A 257 9.15 10.82 -4.52
CA ASP A 257 10.56 11.02 -4.83
C ASP A 257 11.09 12.38 -4.30
N ASN A 258 10.21 13.38 -4.15
CA ASN A 258 10.52 14.69 -3.57
C ASN A 258 10.02 14.86 -2.12
N ALA A 259 9.63 13.78 -1.45
CA ALA A 259 9.27 13.87 -0.05
C ALA A 259 10.54 14.22 0.75
N PRO A 260 10.51 15.25 1.62
CA PRO A 260 11.67 15.60 2.43
C PRO A 260 12.09 14.39 3.26
N THR A 261 13.36 14.03 3.17
CA THR A 261 13.90 12.92 3.95
C THR A 261 13.90 13.30 5.42
N TRP A 262 13.94 12.31 6.32
CA TRP A 262 14.05 12.60 7.74
C TRP A 262 15.35 13.34 8.08
N ILE A 263 16.41 13.15 7.27
CA ILE A 263 17.69 13.86 7.38
C ILE A 263 17.46 15.34 7.10
N ASP A 264 16.75 15.68 6.03
CA ASP A 264 16.43 17.08 5.70
C ASP A 264 15.68 17.76 6.85
N HIS A 265 14.75 17.05 7.48
CA HIS A 265 14.01 17.57 8.63
C HIS A 265 14.88 17.76 9.89
N GLU A 266 15.77 16.82 10.19
CA GLU A 266 16.70 16.93 11.34
C GLU A 266 17.78 18.00 11.09
N MET A 267 18.25 18.18 9.85
CA MET A 267 19.20 19.23 9.50
C MET A 267 18.61 20.64 9.65
N LEU A 268 17.29 20.78 9.48
CA LEU A 268 16.56 22.01 9.76
C LEU A 268 16.34 22.24 11.26
N GLU A 269 16.51 21.21 12.09
CA GLU A 269 16.34 21.33 13.54
C GLU A 269 17.53 22.08 14.15
N VAL A 270 17.24 23.26 14.71
CA VAL A 270 18.28 24.11 15.28
C VAL A 270 18.68 23.57 16.65
N TRP A 271 19.89 23.01 16.74
CA TRP A 271 20.56 22.65 17.98
C TRP A 271 21.38 23.84 18.49
N THR A 272 21.05 24.36 19.68
CA THR A 272 21.86 25.43 20.27
C THR A 272 23.19 24.89 20.79
N PRO A 273 24.29 25.67 20.80
CA PRO A 273 25.57 25.22 21.35
C PRO A 273 25.50 24.76 22.81
N LYS A 274 24.53 25.29 23.58
CA LYS A 274 24.24 24.86 24.94
C LYS A 274 23.65 23.44 24.95
N GLN A 275 22.65 23.17 24.12
CA GLN A 275 22.02 21.85 23.98
C GLN A 275 23.02 20.82 23.46
N GLU A 276 23.86 21.15 22.48
CA GLU A 276 24.90 20.24 22.00
C GLU A 276 25.87 19.83 23.10
N LYS A 277 26.28 20.79 23.95
CA LYS A 277 27.15 20.51 25.10
C LYS A 277 26.44 19.64 26.16
N GLN A 278 25.16 19.90 26.44
CA GLN A 278 24.35 19.07 27.34
C GLN A 278 24.19 17.65 26.81
N PHE A 279 23.94 17.52 25.51
CA PHE A 279 23.79 16.26 24.80
C PHE A 279 25.09 15.46 24.83
N ALA A 280 26.22 16.05 24.43
CA ALA A 280 27.53 15.39 24.45
C ALA A 280 27.95 14.94 25.85
N ASN A 281 27.66 15.75 26.88
CA ASN A 281 27.91 15.37 28.27
C ASN A 281 27.03 14.20 28.72
N SER A 282 25.73 14.24 28.38
CA SER A 282 24.78 13.17 28.73
C SER A 282 25.09 11.87 27.99
N LEU A 283 25.55 11.96 26.74
CA LEU A 283 25.97 10.80 25.94
C LEU A 283 27.16 10.08 26.59
N LYS A 284 28.15 10.84 27.10
CA LYS A 284 29.28 10.29 27.86
C LYS A 284 28.83 9.66 29.18
N MET A 285 27.91 10.32 29.90
CA MET A 285 27.41 9.85 31.19
C MET A 285 26.61 8.54 31.08
N TYR A 286 25.82 8.38 30.02
CA TYR A 286 24.91 7.24 29.84
C TYR A 286 25.36 6.24 28.75
N GLY A 287 26.59 6.33 28.26
CA GLY A 287 27.12 5.51 27.16
C GLY A 287 27.12 3.99 27.42
N GLY A 288 27.11 3.56 28.68
CA GLY A 288 27.04 2.14 29.08
C GLY A 288 25.63 1.56 29.18
N MET A 289 24.58 2.39 29.03
CA MET A 289 23.19 1.94 29.19
C MET A 289 22.59 1.42 27.89
N ALA A 290 21.56 0.58 27.99
CA ALA A 290 20.80 0.11 26.83
C ALA A 290 20.23 1.30 26.02
N PRO A 291 20.24 1.25 24.67
CA PRO A 291 19.82 2.37 23.81
C PRO A 291 18.43 2.94 24.17
N LYS A 292 17.45 2.06 24.43
CA LYS A 292 16.08 2.46 24.78
C LYS A 292 15.99 3.35 26.03
N ALA A 293 16.76 3.05 27.08
CA ALA A 293 16.77 3.80 28.34
C ALA A 293 17.67 5.04 28.27
N ARG A 294 18.77 4.94 27.51
CA ARG A 294 19.77 5.99 27.35
C ARG A 294 19.15 7.31 26.87
N TYR A 295 18.42 7.31 25.77
CA TYR A 295 17.88 8.56 25.19
C TYR A 295 16.74 9.17 25.99
N ARG A 296 16.05 8.37 26.82
CA ARG A 296 15.06 8.90 27.76
C ARG A 296 15.75 9.78 28.81
N LEU A 297 16.84 9.30 29.40
CA LEU A 297 17.61 10.06 30.39
C LEU A 297 18.37 11.24 29.76
N ILE A 298 18.83 11.10 28.52
CA ILE A 298 19.45 12.22 27.79
C ILE A 298 18.41 13.34 27.57
N ALA A 299 17.19 13.01 27.13
CA ALA A 299 16.13 14.00 26.92
C ALA A 299 15.69 14.70 28.22
N GLU A 300 15.81 14.05 29.38
CA GLU A 300 15.56 14.69 30.68
C GLU A 300 16.65 15.75 31.03
N ASN A 301 17.85 15.63 30.47
CA ASN A 301 18.99 16.55 30.71
C ASN A 301 19.19 17.61 29.62
N VAL A 302 18.66 17.39 28.41
CA VAL A 302 18.74 18.33 27.29
C VAL A 302 17.45 19.16 27.26
N GLU A 303 17.58 20.46 27.48
CA GLU A 303 16.42 21.36 27.55
C GLU A 303 15.64 21.37 26.23
N GLU A 304 14.31 21.25 26.34
CA GLU A 304 13.35 21.34 25.23
C GLU A 304 13.56 20.32 24.10
N LYS A 305 14.22 19.20 24.37
CA LYS A 305 14.41 18.12 23.40
C LYS A 305 13.70 16.85 23.80
N THR A 306 13.08 16.20 22.81
CA THR A 306 12.43 14.92 23.00
C THR A 306 13.44 13.77 22.91
N LYS A 307 13.04 12.61 23.44
CA LYS A 307 13.81 11.36 23.29
C LYS A 307 14.11 11.05 21.81
N GLN A 308 13.15 11.32 20.93
CA GLN A 308 13.26 11.00 19.51
C GLN A 308 14.27 11.93 18.82
N GLU A 309 14.19 13.24 19.07
CA GLU A 309 15.16 14.23 18.57
C GLU A 309 16.58 13.90 19.04
N CYS A 310 16.75 13.56 20.33
CA CYS A 310 18.06 13.14 20.85
C CYS A 310 18.62 11.87 20.17
N LEU A 311 17.75 10.94 19.78
CA LEU A 311 18.15 9.74 19.04
C LEU A 311 18.53 10.09 17.60
N MET A 312 17.69 10.86 16.92
CA MET A 312 17.89 11.28 15.53
C MET A 312 19.17 12.10 15.39
N HIS A 313 19.39 13.07 16.28
CA HIS A 313 20.61 13.85 16.31
C HIS A 313 21.87 13.00 16.54
N HIS A 314 21.83 11.99 17.42
CA HIS A 314 22.97 11.08 17.59
C HIS A 314 23.27 10.30 16.31
N LYS A 315 22.23 9.81 15.62
CA LYS A 315 22.36 9.05 14.38
C LYS A 315 22.89 9.93 13.25
N LEU A 316 22.43 11.17 13.16
CA LEU A 316 22.94 12.17 12.24
C LEU A 316 24.45 12.44 12.49
N GLN A 317 24.87 12.59 13.74
CA GLN A 317 26.29 12.72 14.08
C GLN A 317 27.11 11.49 13.67
N GLN A 318 26.56 10.28 13.82
CA GLN A 318 27.22 9.04 13.39
C GLN A 318 27.35 8.94 11.87
N LEU A 319 26.35 9.41 11.13
CA LEU A 319 26.37 9.49 9.67
C LEU A 319 27.44 10.46 9.19
N ILE A 320 27.41 11.70 9.68
CA ILE A 320 28.40 12.73 9.33
C ILE A 320 29.83 12.26 9.65
N ALA A 321 30.03 11.55 10.75
CA ALA A 321 31.34 11.00 11.13
C ALA A 321 31.78 9.80 10.28
N LYS A 322 30.87 9.13 9.57
CA LYS A 322 31.16 8.01 8.67
C LYS A 322 31.51 8.49 7.26
N ASP A 323 30.95 9.63 6.85
CA ASP A 323 31.21 10.26 5.55
C ASP A 323 32.56 11.02 5.50
N GLN A 324 33.15 11.30 6.67
CA GLN A 324 34.48 11.93 6.83
C GLN A 324 35.62 10.92 6.89
#